data_AF-A0A920AN08-F1
#
_entry.id   AF-A0A920AN08-F1
#
_cell.length_a   1.000
_cell.length_b   1.000
_cell.length_c   1.000
_cell.angle_alpha   90.00
_cell.angle_beta   90.00
_cell.angle_gamma   90.00
#
_symmetry.space_group_name_H-M   'P 1'
#
loop_
_entity.id
_entity.type
_entity.pdbx_description
1 polymer ?
#
loop_
_entity_poly.entity_id
_entity_poly.type
_entity_poly.pdbx_seq_one_letter_code
_entity_poly.pdbx_strand_id
1 'polypeptide(L)'
;MSNMRVKNLLILFTLLVLAACSDKEEPLEELFLELDASSENVDYGDSFTLTWNSNASQCYAAGRWSGEKPVQGTEEITIKRGGISSFVLDCRRNNEFINQAVAITIIKSTADYFIFDERGEEPDFTIEYGANEKVVFTSQARGDVNDDSIPDIIFGVQTRSTADDSIVQTKLLQMLGGPLPIITEIVTDECDAISVLLPKDLDQDGFTDVIGLSSDHERQNLNTSKLCFFKGTETGLVLDNEFVTNETSLDLSNAGLRIAGLIDRNNDVALDIYLLGESKEYWIEVGASDGPKIEEFDYDNTALNGLTITDVTGFDFDSNSNEDIVFSAYDSEGNGKFVTVPKSGDGTNWAEVLTYDNIPLIKAIENIVYDQDTDIDIFVMGDSNPTNGIDLSPTSTLKVYETGEVNILENELDITFINQATAALNDHIVLADFDQDFDGGDILLSYEDYGDNTASFLIIEKQETTDDEEVTTYSYLAQNNQELGLLNVPDQHAFTILVDYNSDFDIDAIFGIKGELNTETNLKPLNFYIQTNQSN
;
A
#
# COMPACT_ATOMS: atom_id res chain seq x y z
N MET A 1 -68.85 75.32 9.87
CA MET A 1 -69.48 76.62 10.14
C MET A 1 -69.25 76.93 11.61
N SER A 2 -68.54 78.01 11.95
CA SER A 2 -68.33 78.54 13.32
C SER A 2 -67.44 77.67 14.25
N ASN A 3 -66.51 78.15 15.09
CA ASN A 3 -65.86 79.43 15.38
C ASN A 3 -64.65 79.04 16.30
N MET A 4 -63.40 79.32 15.92
CA MET A 4 -62.59 80.45 16.41
C MET A 4 -62.16 80.38 17.90
N ARG A 5 -60.86 80.18 18.18
CA ARG A 5 -59.97 81.29 18.62
C ARG A 5 -58.50 80.91 18.81
N VAL A 6 -57.70 81.76 18.19
CA VAL A 6 -56.25 81.92 18.18
C VAL A 6 -55.76 82.59 19.47
N LYS A 7 -54.53 82.26 19.93
CA LYS A 7 -53.57 83.29 20.40
C LYS A 7 -52.11 82.80 20.43
N ASN A 8 -51.39 83.28 19.41
CA ASN A 8 -50.03 83.82 19.37
C ASN A 8 -48.82 83.03 19.90
N LEU A 9 -48.10 82.56 18.88
CA LEU A 9 -46.66 82.39 18.69
C LEU A 9 -45.80 83.60 19.12
N LEU A 10 -44.69 83.35 19.83
CA LEU A 10 -43.41 84.05 19.61
C LEU A 10 -42.23 83.17 20.08
N ILE A 11 -41.20 83.14 19.24
CA ILE A 11 -40.05 82.22 19.17
C ILE A 11 -38.89 82.75 20.01
N LEU A 12 -38.13 81.88 20.69
CA LEU A 12 -36.66 81.87 20.62
C LEU A 12 -36.06 80.56 21.15
N PHE A 13 -34.96 80.16 20.53
CA PHE A 13 -34.30 78.87 20.51
C PHE A 13 -32.95 78.98 21.23
N THR A 14 -32.65 78.14 22.23
CA THR A 14 -31.26 77.78 22.61
C THR A 14 -31.16 76.55 23.54
N LEU A 15 -30.36 75.60 23.05
CA LEU A 15 -29.68 74.38 23.54
C LEU A 15 -29.54 74.01 25.06
N LEU A 16 -29.72 72.67 25.30
CA LEU A 16 -28.88 71.66 26.05
C LEU A 16 -28.57 71.92 27.57
N VAL A 17 -28.69 71.03 28.58
CA VAL A 17 -28.34 69.59 28.79
C VAL A 17 -29.00 69.03 30.11
N LEU A 18 -29.36 67.73 30.08
CA LEU A 18 -29.52 66.65 31.09
C LEU A 18 -29.52 66.90 32.63
N ALA A 19 -30.44 66.19 33.32
CA ALA A 19 -30.20 65.02 34.21
C ALA A 19 -31.52 64.64 34.93
N ALA A 20 -31.88 63.40 35.30
CA ALA A 20 -31.48 62.02 34.98
C ALA A 20 -32.53 61.13 35.72
N CYS A 21 -33.15 60.17 35.03
CA CYS A 21 -33.64 58.95 35.64
C CYS A 21 -32.93 57.83 34.89
N SER A 22 -31.83 57.36 35.45
CA SER A 22 -31.20 56.12 35.06
C SER A 22 -32.02 55.01 35.72
N ASP A 23 -32.97 54.46 34.97
CA ASP A 23 -33.21 53.02 35.11
C ASP A 23 -31.90 52.38 34.64
N LYS A 24 -31.25 51.66 35.55
CA LYS A 24 -30.13 50.81 35.18
C LYS A 24 -30.72 49.72 34.28
N GLU A 25 -30.50 49.82 32.96
CA GLU A 25 -30.53 48.62 32.13
C GLU A 25 -29.53 47.65 32.77
N GLU A 26 -30.02 46.54 33.31
CA GLU A 26 -29.14 45.41 33.57
C GLU A 26 -28.56 45.02 32.21
N PRO A 27 -27.22 44.98 32.05
CA PRO A 27 -26.63 44.57 30.79
C PRO A 27 -27.17 43.18 30.47
N LEU A 28 -27.66 42.99 29.24
CA LEU A 28 -28.05 41.67 28.75
C LEU A 28 -26.85 40.75 28.94
N GLU A 29 -27.08 39.60 29.56
CA GLU A 29 -26.03 38.60 29.78
C GLU A 29 -25.47 38.17 28.41
N GLU A 30 -24.18 38.35 28.18
CA GLU A 30 -23.55 37.99 26.91
C GLU A 30 -23.66 36.48 26.67
N LEU A 31 -23.85 36.07 25.41
CA LEU A 31 -23.85 34.65 25.05
C LEU A 31 -22.46 34.10 25.31
N PHE A 32 -22.35 33.07 26.14
CA PHE A 32 -21.09 32.39 26.40
C PHE A 32 -21.20 30.90 26.09
N LEU A 33 -20.05 30.30 25.82
CA LEU A 33 -19.83 28.88 25.73
C LEU A 33 -18.45 28.62 26.31
N GLU A 34 -18.36 27.62 27.17
CA GLU A 34 -17.13 27.03 27.69
C GLU A 34 -17.17 25.54 27.30
N LEU A 35 -16.14 25.07 26.62
CA LEU A 35 -15.91 23.70 26.22
C LEU A 35 -14.46 23.36 26.58
N ASP A 36 -14.30 22.39 27.47
CA ASP A 36 -13.01 21.95 28.00
C ASP A 36 -12.87 20.43 27.82
N ALA A 37 -11.63 19.98 27.66
CA ALA A 37 -11.27 18.58 27.66
C ALA A 37 -10.41 18.26 28.89
N SER A 38 -10.52 17.03 29.41
CA SER A 38 -9.70 16.58 30.54
C SER A 38 -8.22 16.39 30.21
N SER A 39 -7.89 16.23 28.92
CA SER A 39 -6.52 16.14 28.40
C SER A 39 -6.49 16.64 26.96
N GLU A 40 -5.34 17.13 26.50
CA GLU A 40 -5.08 17.46 25.09
C GLU A 40 -4.36 16.32 24.35
N ASN A 41 -3.76 15.39 25.09
CA ASN A 41 -3.08 14.20 24.57
C ASN A 41 -3.60 12.96 25.30
N VAL A 42 -4.00 11.93 24.57
CA VAL A 42 -4.60 10.72 25.12
C VAL A 42 -3.94 9.53 24.44
N ASP A 43 -3.45 8.58 25.24
CA ASP A 43 -2.86 7.35 24.70
C ASP A 43 -3.96 6.48 24.05
N TYR A 44 -3.58 5.69 23.05
CA TYR A 44 -4.50 4.81 22.35
C TYR A 44 -5.33 3.93 23.31
N GLY A 45 -6.65 3.88 23.09
CA GLY A 45 -7.59 3.09 23.89
C GLY A 45 -8.03 3.74 25.21
N ASP A 46 -7.35 4.78 25.69
CA ASP A 46 -7.76 5.53 26.89
C ASP A 46 -8.95 6.46 26.60
N SER A 47 -9.75 6.72 27.64
CA SER A 47 -10.88 7.64 27.57
C SER A 47 -10.51 9.03 28.08
N PHE A 48 -11.11 10.06 27.51
CA PHE A 48 -11.07 11.43 28.03
C PHE A 48 -12.49 11.99 28.20
N THR A 49 -12.61 13.07 28.97
CA THR A 49 -13.90 13.68 29.27
C THR A 49 -13.97 15.08 28.66
N LEU A 50 -15.02 15.33 27.87
CA LEU A 50 -15.43 16.68 27.50
C LEU A 50 -16.40 17.23 28.54
N THR A 51 -16.23 18.50 28.91
CA THR A 51 -17.15 19.22 29.79
C THR A 51 -17.51 20.54 29.14
N TRP A 52 -18.80 20.89 29.14
CA TRP A 52 -19.24 22.16 28.57
C TRP A 52 -20.35 22.81 29.36
N ASN A 53 -20.43 24.13 29.21
CA ASN A 53 -21.43 24.97 29.84
C ASN A 53 -21.71 26.21 28.97
N SER A 54 -22.98 26.56 28.82
CA SER A 54 -23.42 27.70 28.01
C SER A 54 -24.74 28.25 28.54
N ASN A 55 -24.97 29.56 28.38
CA ASN A 55 -26.27 30.19 28.59
C ASN A 55 -27.12 30.25 27.30
N ALA A 56 -26.76 29.46 26.28
CA ALA A 56 -27.50 29.34 25.03
C ALA A 56 -28.87 28.67 25.21
N SER A 57 -29.64 28.61 24.13
CA SER A 57 -30.91 27.87 24.08
C SER A 57 -30.79 26.49 23.45
N GLN A 58 -29.80 26.30 22.56
CA GLN A 58 -29.55 25.06 21.83
C GLN A 58 -28.06 24.97 21.48
N CYS A 59 -27.48 23.77 21.55
CA CYS A 59 -26.10 23.51 21.18
C CYS A 59 -26.00 22.25 20.31
N TYR A 60 -25.16 22.29 19.28
CA TYR A 60 -24.96 21.21 18.32
C TYR A 60 -23.47 20.88 18.23
N ALA A 61 -23.13 19.60 18.45
CA ALA A 61 -21.78 19.09 18.29
C ALA A 61 -21.47 18.79 16.83
N ALA A 62 -20.21 19.02 16.44
CA ALA A 62 -19.64 18.67 15.13
C ALA A 62 -18.17 18.24 15.26
N GLY A 63 -17.65 17.53 14.27
CA GLY A 63 -16.31 16.93 14.28
C GLY A 63 -16.36 15.44 14.63
N ARG A 64 -15.49 14.99 15.53
CA ARG A 64 -15.42 13.58 16.01
C ARG A 64 -16.54 13.17 16.97
N TRP A 65 -17.52 14.06 17.15
CA TRP A 65 -18.76 13.88 17.89
C TRP A 65 -19.86 14.65 17.16
N SER A 66 -21.12 14.29 17.38
CA SER A 66 -22.22 14.91 16.65
C SER A 66 -23.53 14.96 17.45
N GLY A 67 -24.48 15.72 16.91
CA GLY A 67 -25.85 15.78 17.41
C GLY A 67 -26.13 16.94 18.36
N GLU A 68 -27.39 17.06 18.78
CA GLU A 68 -27.80 18.06 19.77
C GLU A 68 -27.26 17.69 21.16
N LYS A 69 -26.67 18.66 21.85
CA LYS A 69 -26.16 18.52 23.21
C LYS A 69 -26.95 19.43 24.17
N PRO A 70 -27.16 19.02 25.43
CA PRO A 70 -27.70 19.93 26.44
C PRO A 70 -26.79 21.16 26.60
N VAL A 71 -27.33 22.27 27.08
CA VAL A 71 -26.54 23.53 27.24
C VAL A 71 -25.46 23.43 28.32
N GLN A 72 -25.52 22.40 29.17
CA GLN A 72 -24.47 22.03 30.12
C GLN A 72 -24.39 20.50 30.15
N GLY A 73 -23.17 19.95 30.18
CA GLY A 73 -22.99 18.51 30.19
C GLY A 73 -21.54 18.08 30.34
N THR A 74 -21.39 16.76 30.44
CA THR A 74 -20.11 16.07 30.39
C THR A 74 -20.29 14.76 29.62
N GLU A 75 -19.27 14.37 28.86
CA GLU A 75 -19.29 13.17 28.04
C GLU A 75 -17.89 12.54 28.05
N GLU A 76 -17.83 11.26 28.43
CA GLU A 76 -16.63 10.44 28.32
C GLU A 76 -16.57 9.86 26.91
N ILE A 77 -15.43 10.00 26.27
CA ILE A 77 -15.20 9.62 24.87
C ILE A 77 -13.92 8.78 24.80
N THR A 78 -13.96 7.73 23.99
CA THR A 78 -12.79 6.94 23.58
C THR A 78 -12.71 6.98 22.06
N ILE A 79 -11.53 7.29 21.53
CA ILE A 79 -11.25 7.33 20.08
C ILE A 79 -10.10 6.36 19.82
N LYS A 80 -10.24 5.53 18.79
CA LYS A 80 -9.21 4.61 18.33
C LYS A 80 -8.35 5.19 17.22
N ARG A 81 -8.96 5.92 16.27
CA ARG A 81 -8.22 6.59 15.21
C ARG A 81 -7.13 7.54 15.74
N GLY A 82 -5.91 7.33 15.27
CA GLY A 82 -4.72 8.13 15.61
C GLY A 82 -4.82 9.60 15.15
N GLY A 83 -3.92 10.42 15.68
CA GLY A 83 -3.77 11.81 15.27
C GLY A 83 -4.78 12.78 15.90
N ILE A 84 -4.97 13.93 15.25
CA ILE A 84 -5.76 15.03 15.82
C ILE A 84 -7.26 14.80 15.62
N SER A 85 -7.98 14.75 16.74
CA SER A 85 -9.43 14.68 16.81
C SER A 85 -10.04 16.00 17.27
N SER A 86 -10.79 16.67 16.40
CA SER A 86 -11.45 17.95 16.70
C SER A 86 -12.89 17.77 17.17
N PHE A 87 -13.24 18.48 18.25
CA PHE A 87 -14.57 18.51 18.86
C PHE A 87 -15.08 19.94 18.90
N VAL A 88 -16.05 20.27 18.06
CA VAL A 88 -16.67 21.59 17.95
C VAL A 88 -18.05 21.58 18.62
N LEU A 89 -18.37 22.60 19.42
CA LEU A 89 -19.72 22.86 19.92
C LEU A 89 -20.22 24.21 19.43
N ASP A 90 -21.30 24.20 18.66
CA ASP A 90 -21.97 25.40 18.17
C ASP A 90 -23.22 25.67 18.99
N CYS A 91 -23.26 26.79 19.71
CA CYS A 91 -24.37 27.18 20.57
C CYS A 91 -25.07 28.43 20.04
N ARG A 92 -26.41 28.46 20.16
CA ARG A 92 -27.23 29.61 19.72
C ARG A 92 -28.25 30.06 20.74
N ARG A 93 -28.49 31.37 20.75
CA ARG A 93 -29.54 32.01 21.55
C ARG A 93 -30.19 33.10 20.72
N ASN A 94 -31.45 32.88 20.32
CA ASN A 94 -32.15 33.75 19.38
C ASN A 94 -31.36 33.90 18.06
N ASN A 95 -30.84 35.10 17.76
CA ASN A 95 -30.03 35.39 16.57
C ASN A 95 -28.52 35.49 16.89
N GLU A 96 -28.10 35.16 18.11
CA GLU A 96 -26.70 35.11 18.53
C GLU A 96 -26.16 33.68 18.39
N PHE A 97 -24.94 33.56 17.88
CA PHE A 97 -24.23 32.29 17.69
C PHE A 97 -22.85 32.42 18.33
N ILE A 98 -22.41 31.36 18.99
CA ILE A 98 -21.04 31.20 19.50
C ILE A 98 -20.60 29.78 19.23
N ASN A 99 -19.31 29.59 18.97
CA ASN A 99 -18.72 28.27 18.87
C ASN A 99 -17.41 28.19 19.64
N GLN A 100 -17.06 26.97 20.03
CA GLN A 100 -15.76 26.63 20.57
C GLN A 100 -15.35 25.27 20.06
N ALA A 101 -14.04 25.05 20.00
CA ALA A 101 -13.46 23.79 19.60
C ALA A 101 -12.35 23.41 20.57
N VAL A 102 -12.24 22.12 20.85
CA VAL A 102 -11.06 21.52 21.48
C VAL A 102 -10.48 20.48 20.52
N ALA A 103 -9.17 20.36 20.52
CA ALA A 103 -8.44 19.36 19.74
C ALA A 103 -7.75 18.41 20.71
N ILE A 104 -7.89 17.11 20.45
CA ILE A 104 -7.31 16.03 21.24
C ILE A 104 -6.43 15.22 20.32
N THR A 105 -5.16 15.06 20.67
CA THR A 105 -4.23 14.19 19.94
C THR A 105 -4.29 12.80 20.53
N ILE A 106 -4.65 11.81 19.72
CA ILE A 106 -4.59 10.39 20.08
C ILE A 106 -3.21 9.87 19.69
N ILE A 107 -2.44 9.45 20.68
CA ILE A 107 -1.08 8.98 20.50
C ILE A 107 -1.11 7.46 20.32
N LYS A 108 -0.67 7.00 19.15
CA LYS A 108 -0.43 5.60 18.83
C LYS A 108 1.08 5.35 18.77
N SER A 109 1.48 4.19 19.27
CA SER A 109 2.75 3.56 18.88
C SER A 109 2.56 2.75 17.61
N THR A 110 3.64 2.37 16.93
CA THR A 110 3.60 1.49 15.75
C THR A 110 2.76 0.23 16.01
N ALA A 111 2.85 -0.37 17.20
CA ALA A 111 2.08 -1.57 17.55
C ALA A 111 0.56 -1.33 17.61
N ASP A 112 0.11 -0.11 17.91
CA ASP A 112 -1.31 0.24 18.02
C ASP A 112 -2.01 0.33 16.64
N TYR A 113 -1.24 0.27 15.55
CA TYR A 113 -1.74 0.16 14.17
C TYR A 113 -1.93 -1.28 13.70
N PHE A 114 -1.60 -2.29 14.54
CA PHE A 114 -1.69 -3.71 14.16
C PHE A 114 -2.36 -4.54 15.26
N ILE A 115 -3.67 -4.35 15.42
CA ILE A 115 -4.50 -5.06 16.40
C ILE A 115 -5.39 -6.07 15.67
N PHE A 116 -4.80 -7.22 15.32
CA PHE A 116 -5.53 -8.28 14.62
C PHE A 116 -6.55 -8.98 15.53
N ASP A 117 -7.71 -9.30 14.98
CA ASP A 117 -8.72 -10.15 15.62
C ASP A 117 -8.18 -11.56 15.90
N GLU A 118 -8.84 -12.28 16.81
CA GLU A 118 -8.57 -13.70 17.02
C GLU A 118 -8.84 -14.48 15.73
N ARG A 119 -7.89 -15.33 15.35
CA ARG A 119 -8.04 -16.21 14.19
C ARG A 119 -9.27 -17.10 14.31
N GLY A 120 -10.01 -17.24 13.20
CA GLY A 120 -11.15 -18.16 13.11
C GLY A 120 -10.82 -19.61 13.46
N GLU A 121 -11.83 -20.37 13.91
CA GLU A 121 -11.68 -21.79 14.24
C GLU A 121 -11.41 -22.66 13.00
N GLU A 122 -12.00 -22.28 11.86
CA GLU A 122 -11.86 -22.96 10.58
C GLU A 122 -11.13 -22.05 9.59
N PRO A 123 -10.33 -22.60 8.66
CA PRO A 123 -9.67 -21.82 7.63
C PRO A 123 -10.65 -21.31 6.57
N ASP A 124 -10.36 -20.14 6.00
CA ASP A 124 -11.12 -19.55 4.89
C ASP A 124 -10.86 -20.30 3.58
N PHE A 125 -9.65 -20.83 3.42
CA PHE A 125 -9.27 -21.69 2.30
C PHE A 125 -8.18 -22.68 2.71
N THR A 126 -8.10 -23.83 2.05
CA THR A 126 -7.04 -24.82 2.30
C THR A 126 -6.51 -25.40 1.00
N ILE A 127 -5.19 -25.44 0.87
CA ILE A 127 -4.46 -26.23 -0.12
C ILE A 127 -3.85 -27.43 0.60
N GLU A 128 -3.75 -28.60 -0.06
CA GLU A 128 -3.04 -29.76 0.48
C GLU A 128 -1.81 -30.09 -0.37
N TYR A 129 -0.71 -30.46 0.29
CA TYR A 129 0.53 -30.83 -0.37
C TYR A 129 1.19 -32.05 0.29
N GLY A 130 1.98 -32.79 -0.49
CA GLY A 130 2.64 -34.02 -0.08
C GLY A 130 3.79 -33.81 0.92
N ALA A 131 4.14 -34.87 1.65
CA ALA A 131 5.23 -34.81 2.63
C ALA A 131 6.63 -34.48 2.05
N ASN A 132 6.82 -34.72 0.75
CA ASN A 132 8.06 -34.39 0.02
C ASN A 132 7.91 -33.12 -0.84
N GLU A 133 6.89 -32.31 -0.56
CA GLU A 133 6.63 -31.06 -1.25
C GLU A 133 6.81 -29.88 -0.29
N LYS A 134 7.11 -28.71 -0.86
CA LYS A 134 7.18 -27.43 -0.16
C LYS A 134 6.26 -26.43 -0.85
N VAL A 135 5.79 -25.44 -0.11
CA VAL A 135 4.90 -24.37 -0.60
C VAL A 135 5.75 -23.14 -0.86
N VAL A 136 5.61 -22.55 -2.04
CA VAL A 136 6.21 -21.28 -2.45
C VAL A 136 5.07 -20.28 -2.66
N PHE A 137 5.14 -19.11 -2.03
CA PHE A 137 4.34 -17.96 -2.46
C PHE A 137 5.03 -17.36 -3.68
N THR A 138 4.33 -17.25 -4.79
CA THR A 138 5.00 -16.95 -6.06
C THR A 138 4.81 -15.54 -6.54
N SER A 139 3.69 -14.91 -6.19
CA SER A 139 3.35 -13.58 -6.64
C SER A 139 2.15 -13.04 -5.86
N GLN A 140 2.00 -11.72 -5.85
CA GLN A 140 0.72 -11.07 -5.58
C GLN A 140 0.46 -9.95 -6.58
N ALA A 141 -0.82 -9.68 -6.81
CA ALA A 141 -1.34 -8.53 -7.51
C ALA A 141 -2.53 -7.99 -6.72
N ARG A 142 -2.77 -6.68 -6.85
CA ARG A 142 -3.90 -5.99 -6.23
C ARG A 142 -4.64 -5.21 -7.29
N GLY A 143 -5.95 -5.06 -7.10
CA GLY A 143 -6.80 -4.28 -7.99
C GLY A 143 -8.25 -4.45 -7.63
N ASP A 144 -9.11 -3.77 -8.35
CA ASP A 144 -10.57 -3.97 -8.27
C ASP A 144 -10.96 -4.86 -9.44
N VAL A 145 -11.01 -6.18 -9.23
CA VAL A 145 -11.25 -7.14 -10.32
C VAL A 145 -12.73 -7.37 -10.59
N ASN A 146 -13.61 -6.81 -9.74
CA ASN A 146 -15.06 -6.99 -9.78
C ASN A 146 -15.89 -5.68 -9.83
N ASP A 147 -15.22 -4.52 -9.93
CA ASP A 147 -15.78 -3.15 -9.99
C ASP A 147 -16.67 -2.80 -8.77
N ASP A 148 -16.26 -3.21 -7.57
CA ASP A 148 -16.94 -2.87 -6.32
C ASP A 148 -16.29 -1.71 -5.53
N SER A 149 -15.20 -1.15 -6.08
CA SER A 149 -14.37 -0.09 -5.51
C SER A 149 -13.66 -0.46 -4.20
N ILE A 150 -13.54 -1.75 -3.90
CA ILE A 150 -12.79 -2.27 -2.75
C ILE A 150 -11.57 -3.03 -3.29
N PRO A 151 -10.39 -2.92 -2.64
CA PRO A 151 -9.21 -3.66 -3.07
C PRO A 151 -9.41 -5.19 -2.97
N ASP A 152 -9.26 -5.86 -4.11
CA ASP A 152 -9.12 -7.31 -4.20
C ASP A 152 -7.64 -7.71 -4.24
N ILE A 153 -7.35 -8.96 -3.91
CA ILE A 153 -6.01 -9.54 -4.03
C ILE A 153 -6.05 -10.78 -4.87
N ILE A 154 -5.04 -10.92 -5.72
CA ILE A 154 -4.76 -12.11 -6.50
C ILE A 154 -3.38 -12.58 -6.11
N PHE A 155 -3.24 -13.85 -5.79
CA PHE A 155 -1.97 -14.35 -5.32
C PHE A 155 -1.71 -15.78 -5.74
N GLY A 156 -0.44 -16.03 -6.01
CA GLY A 156 0.05 -17.27 -6.54
C GLY A 156 0.64 -18.18 -5.47
N VAL A 157 0.30 -19.46 -5.53
CA VAL A 157 0.88 -20.50 -4.68
C VAL A 157 1.28 -21.68 -5.53
N GLN A 158 2.56 -22.05 -5.45
CA GLN A 158 3.06 -23.29 -6.03
C GLN A 158 3.42 -24.28 -4.94
N THR A 159 3.15 -25.55 -5.19
CA THR A 159 3.79 -26.65 -4.47
C THR A 159 4.91 -27.19 -5.35
N ARG A 160 6.09 -27.32 -4.76
CA ARG A 160 7.29 -27.78 -5.46
C ARG A 160 7.87 -29.01 -4.79
N SER A 161 8.48 -29.87 -5.59
CA SER A 161 9.23 -31.01 -5.11
C SER A 161 10.42 -30.55 -4.25
N THR A 162 10.53 -31.07 -3.03
CA THR A 162 11.70 -30.79 -2.18
C THR A 162 13.00 -31.42 -2.72
N ALA A 163 12.91 -32.33 -3.70
CA ALA A 163 14.06 -33.04 -4.23
C ALA A 163 14.78 -32.29 -5.36
N ASP A 164 14.05 -31.54 -6.18
CA ASP A 164 14.56 -30.93 -7.42
C ASP A 164 13.88 -29.60 -7.79
N ASP A 165 13.04 -29.06 -6.90
CA ASP A 165 12.29 -27.81 -7.10
C ASP A 165 11.31 -27.81 -8.28
N SER A 166 11.04 -28.98 -8.87
CA SER A 166 10.04 -29.07 -9.95
C SER A 166 8.64 -28.71 -9.44
N ILE A 167 7.87 -27.99 -10.27
CA ILE A 167 6.49 -27.62 -9.96
C ILE A 167 5.62 -28.88 -9.95
N VAL A 168 4.93 -29.11 -8.83
CA VAL A 168 4.01 -30.24 -8.63
C VAL A 168 2.57 -29.80 -8.86
N GLN A 169 2.20 -28.65 -8.30
CA GLN A 169 0.88 -28.05 -8.49
C GLN A 169 1.00 -26.53 -8.41
N THR A 170 0.20 -25.87 -9.24
CA THR A 170 0.02 -24.43 -9.25
C THR A 170 -1.40 -24.07 -8.86
N LYS A 171 -1.57 -23.07 -8.00
CA LYS A 171 -2.86 -22.52 -7.57
C LYS A 171 -2.80 -21.00 -7.68
N LEU A 172 -3.67 -20.43 -8.50
CA LEU A 172 -3.92 -18.99 -8.51
C LEU A 172 -5.18 -18.75 -7.70
N LEU A 173 -5.08 -17.96 -6.65
CA LEU A 173 -6.19 -17.64 -5.76
C LEU A 173 -6.54 -16.16 -5.89
N GLN A 174 -7.82 -15.84 -5.68
CA GLN A 174 -8.28 -14.47 -5.50
C GLN A 174 -9.05 -14.35 -4.20
N MET A 175 -8.84 -13.25 -3.49
CA MET A 175 -9.71 -12.80 -2.42
C MET A 175 -10.47 -11.58 -2.91
N LEU A 176 -11.79 -11.70 -2.97
CA LEU A 176 -12.63 -10.53 -3.21
C LEU A 176 -12.81 -9.77 -1.90
N GLY A 177 -12.54 -8.47 -1.93
CA GLY A 177 -12.65 -7.57 -0.79
C GLY A 177 -14.08 -7.36 -0.32
N GLY A 178 -14.21 -6.59 0.76
CA GLY A 178 -15.48 -6.16 1.31
C GLY A 178 -15.79 -6.73 2.69
N PRO A 179 -17.02 -6.51 3.20
CA PRO A 179 -17.37 -6.83 4.59
C PRO A 179 -17.43 -8.34 4.90
N LEU A 180 -17.42 -9.18 3.85
CA LEU A 180 -17.41 -10.64 3.95
C LEU A 180 -16.47 -11.17 2.86
N PRO A 181 -15.15 -11.04 3.05
CA PRO A 181 -14.19 -11.44 2.03
C PRO A 181 -14.20 -12.96 1.85
N ILE A 182 -13.93 -13.42 0.63
CA ILE A 182 -13.91 -14.85 0.30
C ILE A 182 -12.71 -15.14 -0.58
N ILE A 183 -11.94 -16.17 -0.22
CA ILE A 183 -10.87 -16.71 -1.05
C ILE A 183 -11.44 -17.79 -1.97
N THR A 184 -11.18 -17.68 -3.27
CA THR A 184 -11.54 -18.66 -4.29
C THR A 184 -10.36 -18.98 -5.20
N GLU A 185 -10.40 -20.16 -5.83
CA GLU A 185 -9.39 -20.54 -6.83
C GLU A 185 -9.82 -20.08 -8.22
N ILE A 186 -8.92 -19.41 -8.92
CA ILE A 186 -9.05 -19.08 -10.33
C ILE A 186 -8.65 -20.31 -11.15
N VAL A 187 -9.49 -20.68 -12.11
CA VAL A 187 -9.18 -21.79 -13.03
C VAL A 187 -8.10 -21.34 -14.00
N THR A 188 -6.93 -21.98 -13.94
CA THR A 188 -5.78 -21.64 -14.80
C THR A 188 -5.58 -22.62 -15.96
N ASP A 189 -6.38 -23.68 -16.08
CA ASP A 189 -6.21 -24.76 -17.06
C ASP A 189 -4.76 -25.30 -17.12
N GLU A 190 -4.02 -25.03 -18.21
CA GLU A 190 -2.62 -25.44 -18.38
C GLU A 190 -1.61 -24.31 -18.09
N CYS A 191 -2.10 -23.14 -17.67
CA CYS A 191 -1.28 -22.02 -17.25
C CYS A 191 -0.76 -22.23 -15.82
N ASP A 192 0.56 -22.34 -15.70
CA ASP A 192 1.30 -22.36 -14.42
C ASP A 192 2.18 -21.12 -14.22
N ALA A 193 2.09 -20.14 -15.14
CA ALA A 193 2.79 -18.86 -15.12
C ALA A 193 2.14 -17.88 -14.14
N ILE A 194 2.50 -18.02 -12.86
CA ILE A 194 1.98 -17.18 -11.77
C ILE A 194 3.11 -16.68 -10.86
N SER A 195 4.34 -16.62 -11.38
CA SER A 195 5.53 -16.18 -10.63
C SER A 195 5.77 -14.68 -10.77
N VAL A 196 5.08 -14.05 -11.71
CA VAL A 196 4.91 -12.61 -11.79
C VAL A 196 3.45 -12.38 -12.14
N LEU A 197 2.77 -11.51 -11.40
CA LEU A 197 1.41 -11.05 -11.69
C LEU A 197 1.46 -9.54 -11.89
N LEU A 198 1.04 -9.07 -13.07
CA LEU A 198 0.93 -7.65 -13.37
C LEU A 198 -0.54 -7.24 -13.44
N PRO A 199 -1.06 -6.54 -12.43
CA PRO A 199 -2.42 -6.00 -12.47
C PRO A 199 -2.48 -4.75 -13.35
N LYS A 200 -3.42 -4.72 -14.29
CA LYS A 200 -3.71 -3.54 -15.11
C LYS A 200 -5.08 -3.70 -15.78
N ASP A 201 -5.90 -2.65 -15.76
CA ASP A 201 -7.09 -2.56 -16.63
C ASP A 201 -6.62 -2.34 -18.08
N LEU A 202 -6.56 -3.41 -18.89
CA LEU A 202 -5.95 -3.38 -20.22
C LEU A 202 -6.87 -2.74 -21.27
N ASP A 203 -8.19 -2.94 -21.13
CA ASP A 203 -9.20 -2.44 -22.08
C ASP A 203 -10.02 -1.24 -21.58
N GLN A 204 -9.65 -0.69 -20.41
CA GLN A 204 -10.26 0.47 -19.77
C GLN A 204 -11.75 0.29 -19.48
N ASP A 205 -12.15 -0.93 -19.11
CA ASP A 205 -13.54 -1.27 -18.80
C ASP A 205 -13.90 -1.08 -17.32
N GLY A 206 -12.93 -0.73 -16.48
CA GLY A 206 -13.06 -0.49 -15.05
C GLY A 206 -12.67 -1.69 -14.19
N PHE A 207 -12.60 -2.89 -14.77
CA PHE A 207 -12.12 -4.06 -14.06
C PHE A 207 -10.59 -4.14 -14.16
N THR A 208 -9.94 -4.52 -13.07
CA THR A 208 -8.51 -4.84 -13.13
C THR A 208 -8.33 -6.20 -13.79
N ASP A 209 -7.58 -6.25 -14.89
CA ASP A 209 -7.09 -7.50 -15.48
C ASP A 209 -5.73 -7.87 -14.86
N VAL A 210 -5.30 -9.10 -15.07
CA VAL A 210 -3.99 -9.58 -14.60
C VAL A 210 -3.28 -10.36 -15.70
N ILE A 211 -1.99 -10.04 -15.88
CA ILE A 211 -1.08 -10.80 -16.72
C ILE A 211 -0.23 -11.70 -15.81
N GLY A 212 -0.24 -13.01 -16.06
CA GLY A 212 0.57 -13.99 -15.34
C GLY A 212 1.76 -14.48 -16.16
N LEU A 213 2.95 -14.53 -15.55
CA LEU A 213 4.18 -14.98 -16.19
C LEU A 213 4.98 -15.95 -15.31
N SER A 214 5.77 -16.82 -15.95
CA SER A 214 6.88 -17.52 -15.27
C SER A 214 8.04 -16.55 -15.03
N SER A 215 8.84 -16.77 -13.98
CA SER A 215 10.01 -15.93 -13.72
C SER A 215 11.22 -16.34 -14.59
N ASP A 216 12.23 -15.46 -14.73
CA ASP A 216 13.45 -15.81 -15.46
C ASP A 216 14.17 -17.01 -14.83
N HIS A 217 14.08 -17.15 -13.50
CA HIS A 217 14.62 -18.30 -12.78
C HIS A 217 13.94 -19.60 -13.21
N GLU A 218 12.61 -19.63 -13.26
CA GLU A 218 11.86 -20.80 -13.70
C GLU A 218 12.13 -21.13 -15.17
N ARG A 219 12.26 -20.12 -16.04
CA ARG A 219 12.67 -20.30 -17.44
C ARG A 219 14.01 -21.03 -17.53
N GLN A 220 15.01 -20.57 -16.79
CA GLN A 220 16.37 -21.10 -16.87
C GLN A 220 16.53 -22.46 -16.20
N ASN A 221 15.82 -22.73 -15.09
CA ASN A 221 16.06 -23.89 -14.25
C ASN A 221 14.99 -24.99 -14.40
N LEU A 222 13.75 -24.61 -14.72
CA LEU A 222 12.62 -25.53 -14.82
C LEU A 222 12.12 -25.71 -16.26
N ASN A 223 12.70 -24.98 -17.22
CA ASN A 223 12.27 -24.94 -18.63
C ASN A 223 10.78 -24.60 -18.78
N THR A 224 10.26 -23.72 -17.92
CA THR A 224 8.90 -23.19 -18.03
C THR A 224 8.94 -21.70 -18.30
N SER A 225 8.25 -21.27 -19.35
CA SER A 225 8.10 -19.86 -19.68
C SER A 225 6.79 -19.70 -20.41
N LYS A 226 5.76 -19.28 -19.68
CA LYS A 226 4.42 -19.05 -20.21
C LYS A 226 3.97 -17.63 -19.92
N LEU A 227 2.97 -17.20 -20.70
CA LEU A 227 2.27 -15.93 -20.56
C LEU A 227 0.77 -16.21 -20.57
N CYS A 228 0.05 -15.67 -19.60
CA CYS A 228 -1.39 -15.89 -19.46
C CYS A 228 -2.10 -14.58 -19.17
N PHE A 229 -3.33 -14.47 -19.68
CA PHE A 229 -4.17 -13.30 -19.48
C PHE A 229 -5.40 -13.69 -18.69
N PHE A 230 -5.68 -12.94 -17.62
CA PHE A 230 -6.85 -13.09 -16.79
C PHE A 230 -7.66 -11.80 -16.87
N LYS A 231 -8.87 -11.87 -17.41
CA LYS A 231 -9.76 -10.73 -17.55
C LYS A 231 -10.61 -10.55 -16.29
N GLY A 232 -10.75 -9.31 -15.84
CA GLY A 232 -11.65 -8.92 -14.75
C GLY A 232 -13.13 -9.05 -15.13
N THR A 233 -13.97 -9.42 -14.17
CA THR A 233 -15.41 -9.61 -14.38
C THR A 233 -16.18 -9.32 -13.10
N GLU A 234 -17.51 -9.14 -13.18
CA GLU A 234 -18.40 -8.98 -12.01
C GLU A 234 -18.25 -10.09 -10.93
N THR A 235 -17.62 -11.22 -11.24
CA THR A 235 -17.41 -12.34 -10.31
C THR A 235 -15.94 -12.59 -9.97
N GLY A 236 -15.04 -11.67 -10.33
CA GLY A 236 -13.60 -11.81 -10.22
C GLY A 236 -12.92 -12.25 -11.52
N LEU A 237 -11.67 -12.68 -11.43
CA LEU A 237 -10.85 -13.00 -12.60
C LEU A 237 -11.23 -14.30 -13.30
N VAL A 238 -11.11 -14.31 -14.63
CA VAL A 238 -11.26 -15.48 -15.49
C VAL A 238 -10.12 -15.54 -16.50
N LEU A 239 -9.54 -16.74 -16.72
CA LEU A 239 -8.55 -16.95 -17.76
C LEU A 239 -9.14 -16.70 -19.16
N ASP A 240 -8.51 -15.81 -19.92
CA ASP A 240 -8.86 -15.52 -21.32
C ASP A 240 -7.61 -15.17 -22.14
N ASN A 241 -6.94 -16.19 -22.68
CA ASN A 241 -5.75 -16.02 -23.52
C ASN A 241 -6.05 -15.45 -24.92
N GLU A 242 -7.33 -15.26 -25.29
CA GLU A 242 -7.72 -14.58 -26.53
C GLU A 242 -8.01 -13.08 -26.30
N PHE A 243 -8.00 -12.63 -25.04
CA PHE A 243 -8.29 -11.25 -24.65
C PHE A 243 -7.33 -10.24 -25.30
N VAL A 244 -6.03 -10.52 -25.25
CA VAL A 244 -5.00 -9.69 -25.88
C VAL A 244 -4.67 -10.24 -27.26
N THR A 245 -4.82 -9.39 -28.29
CA THR A 245 -4.56 -9.78 -29.67
C THR A 245 -3.07 -10.05 -29.89
N ASN A 246 -2.73 -11.26 -30.32
CA ASN A 246 -1.35 -11.64 -30.62
C ASN A 246 -1.18 -12.00 -32.11
N GLU A 247 -0.74 -11.02 -32.91
CA GLU A 247 -0.37 -11.22 -34.33
C GLU A 247 1.15 -11.41 -34.51
N THR A 248 1.90 -11.61 -33.41
CA THR A 248 3.36 -11.72 -33.40
C THR A 248 3.84 -13.16 -33.52
N SER A 249 5.15 -13.39 -33.33
CA SER A 249 5.73 -14.73 -33.23
C SER A 249 5.73 -15.33 -31.82
N LEU A 250 5.28 -14.57 -30.81
CA LEU A 250 5.28 -14.97 -29.41
C LEU A 250 4.33 -16.13 -29.16
N ASP A 251 4.86 -17.26 -28.69
CA ASP A 251 4.08 -18.43 -28.28
C ASP A 251 3.77 -18.35 -26.78
N LEU A 252 2.52 -18.08 -26.40
CA LEU A 252 2.13 -17.92 -25.00
C LEU A 252 2.43 -19.16 -24.14
N SER A 253 2.51 -20.36 -24.72
CA SER A 253 2.81 -21.61 -24.01
C SER A 253 4.31 -21.91 -23.88
N ASN A 254 5.16 -21.17 -24.60
CA ASN A 254 6.61 -21.25 -24.56
C ASN A 254 7.20 -19.88 -24.93
N ALA A 255 6.90 -18.89 -24.10
CA ALA A 255 7.05 -17.47 -24.42
C ALA A 255 8.51 -17.03 -24.44
N GLY A 256 9.39 -17.75 -23.73
CA GLY A 256 10.78 -17.34 -23.55
C GLY A 256 10.90 -15.96 -22.89
N LEU A 257 9.88 -15.55 -22.12
CA LEU A 257 9.87 -14.30 -21.38
C LEU A 257 10.79 -14.41 -20.17
N ARG A 258 11.52 -13.33 -19.93
CA ARG A 258 12.46 -13.16 -18.83
C ARG A 258 11.86 -12.31 -17.73
N ILE A 259 11.16 -11.23 -18.10
CA ILE A 259 10.50 -10.34 -17.15
C ILE A 259 9.37 -9.59 -17.85
N ALA A 260 8.49 -9.01 -17.04
CA ALA A 260 7.51 -8.05 -17.45
C ALA A 260 7.36 -6.97 -16.37
N GLY A 261 7.00 -5.76 -16.76
CA GLY A 261 6.74 -4.67 -15.82
C GLY A 261 5.85 -3.59 -16.42
N LEU A 262 5.48 -2.64 -15.56
CA LEU A 262 4.65 -1.50 -15.91
C LEU A 262 5.56 -0.30 -16.23
N ILE A 263 5.56 0.16 -17.48
CA ILE A 263 6.43 1.24 -17.97
C ILE A 263 5.58 2.18 -18.82
N ASP A 264 5.63 3.50 -18.58
CA ASP A 264 4.98 4.47 -19.45
C ASP A 264 5.74 4.50 -20.79
N ARG A 265 5.16 3.95 -21.87
CA ARG A 265 5.88 3.85 -23.14
C ARG A 265 5.82 5.17 -23.91
N ASN A 266 4.65 5.80 -23.94
CA ASN A 266 4.28 6.87 -24.86
C ASN A 266 4.30 8.27 -24.19
N ASN A 267 4.69 8.34 -22.92
CA ASN A 267 4.74 9.54 -22.07
C ASN A 267 3.38 10.20 -21.87
N ASP A 268 2.33 9.40 -21.73
CA ASP A 268 0.96 9.86 -21.44
C ASP A 268 0.56 9.72 -19.96
N VAL A 269 1.49 9.32 -19.10
CA VAL A 269 1.35 9.05 -17.66
C VAL A 269 0.69 7.70 -17.36
N ALA A 270 0.00 7.07 -18.31
CA ALA A 270 -0.53 5.73 -18.13
C ALA A 270 0.61 4.70 -18.34
N LEU A 271 0.86 3.88 -17.32
CA LEU A 271 1.81 2.79 -17.46
C LEU A 271 1.28 1.74 -18.45
N ASP A 272 2.11 1.35 -19.41
CA ASP A 272 1.87 0.26 -20.36
C ASP A 272 2.56 -1.03 -19.89
N ILE A 273 2.33 -2.13 -20.62
CA ILE A 273 3.00 -3.41 -20.32
C ILE A 273 4.26 -3.54 -21.17
N TYR A 274 5.41 -3.64 -20.50
CA TYR A 274 6.67 -4.05 -21.10
C TYR A 274 6.91 -5.54 -20.88
N LEU A 275 7.28 -6.27 -21.92
CA LEU A 275 7.64 -7.69 -21.85
C LEU A 275 9.01 -7.90 -22.50
N LEU A 276 9.95 -8.53 -21.80
CA LEU A 276 11.25 -8.86 -22.36
C LEU A 276 11.36 -10.37 -22.61
N GLY A 277 11.52 -10.76 -23.87
CA GLY A 277 11.83 -12.13 -24.29
C GLY A 277 13.33 -12.41 -24.41
N GLU A 278 13.70 -13.61 -24.85
CA GLU A 278 15.11 -13.98 -25.09
C GLU A 278 15.77 -13.26 -26.27
N SER A 279 14.96 -12.84 -27.25
CA SER A 279 15.44 -12.29 -28.53
C SER A 279 14.63 -11.11 -29.07
N LYS A 280 13.48 -10.85 -28.45
CA LYS A 280 12.55 -9.78 -28.79
C LYS A 280 12.08 -9.11 -27.52
N GLU A 281 11.74 -7.83 -27.63
CA GLU A 281 10.92 -7.16 -26.63
C GLU A 281 9.51 -6.97 -27.19
N TYR A 282 8.54 -6.90 -26.30
CA TYR A 282 7.15 -6.72 -26.65
C TYR A 282 6.49 -5.66 -25.78
N TRP A 283 5.46 -5.03 -26.34
CA TRP A 283 4.68 -4.01 -25.67
C TRP A 283 3.18 -4.30 -25.80
N ILE A 284 2.41 -3.95 -24.76
CA ILE A 284 0.95 -3.84 -24.83
C ILE A 284 0.60 -2.43 -24.37
N GLU A 285 0.13 -1.61 -25.31
CA GLU A 285 -0.37 -0.25 -25.02
C GLU A 285 -1.76 -0.34 -24.39
N VAL A 286 -1.90 0.25 -23.20
CA VAL A 286 -3.13 0.22 -22.42
C VAL A 286 -4.12 1.25 -22.96
N GLY A 287 -5.39 0.86 -23.14
CA GLY A 287 -6.40 1.77 -23.69
C GLY A 287 -6.26 2.07 -25.20
N ALA A 288 -5.46 1.27 -25.92
CA ALA A 288 -5.33 1.38 -27.36
C ALA A 288 -6.70 1.28 -28.06
N SER A 289 -6.95 2.15 -29.05
CA SER A 289 -8.28 2.27 -29.69
C SER A 289 -8.75 1.03 -30.45
N ASP A 290 -7.84 0.12 -30.80
CA ASP A 290 -8.11 -1.16 -31.45
C ASP A 290 -8.08 -2.36 -30.48
N GLY A 291 -8.09 -2.10 -29.17
CA GLY A 291 -8.02 -3.09 -28.10
C GLY A 291 -6.58 -3.47 -27.73
N PRO A 292 -6.39 -4.20 -26.62
CA PRO A 292 -5.07 -4.62 -26.19
C PRO A 292 -4.46 -5.60 -27.20
N LYS A 293 -3.23 -5.34 -27.60
CA LYS A 293 -2.48 -6.15 -28.57
C LYS A 293 -1.00 -6.22 -28.23
N ILE A 294 -0.36 -7.31 -28.61
CA ILE A 294 1.08 -7.48 -28.46
C ILE A 294 1.79 -6.90 -29.68
N GLU A 295 2.70 -5.96 -29.45
CA GLU A 295 3.60 -5.41 -30.45
C GLU A 295 5.01 -5.98 -30.26
N GLU A 296 5.69 -6.41 -31.32
CA GLU A 296 7.01 -7.06 -31.27
C GLU A 296 8.10 -6.13 -31.83
N PHE A 297 9.23 -6.04 -31.12
CA PHE A 297 10.40 -5.25 -31.52
C PHE A 297 11.71 -6.04 -31.38
N ASP A 298 12.70 -5.70 -32.21
CA ASP A 298 14.06 -6.22 -32.11
C ASP A 298 14.84 -5.46 -31.02
N TYR A 299 15.66 -6.17 -30.26
CA TYR A 299 16.58 -5.56 -29.29
C TYR A 299 17.97 -6.21 -29.28
N ASP A 300 18.96 -5.54 -28.67
CA ASP A 300 20.31 -6.08 -28.48
C ASP A 300 20.45 -6.74 -27.09
N ASN A 301 20.45 -8.07 -27.07
CA ASN A 301 20.56 -8.85 -25.84
C ASN A 301 21.99 -8.95 -25.27
N THR A 302 22.97 -8.25 -25.84
CA THR A 302 24.38 -8.40 -25.42
C THR A 302 24.60 -8.05 -23.94
N ALA A 303 23.96 -6.99 -23.43
CA ALA A 303 24.14 -6.52 -22.05
C ALA A 303 23.51 -7.46 -21.00
N LEU A 304 22.47 -8.21 -21.38
CA LEU A 304 21.74 -9.11 -20.48
C LEU A 304 22.17 -10.58 -20.61
N ASN A 305 23.16 -10.87 -21.46
CA ASN A 305 23.58 -12.23 -21.75
C ASN A 305 24.21 -12.89 -20.51
N GLY A 306 23.68 -14.05 -20.11
CA GLY A 306 24.14 -14.80 -18.94
C GLY A 306 23.67 -14.24 -17.60
N LEU A 307 22.79 -13.24 -17.61
CA LEU A 307 22.14 -12.71 -16.41
C LEU A 307 20.78 -13.38 -16.19
N THR A 308 20.40 -13.52 -14.92
CA THR A 308 19.01 -13.81 -14.54
C THR A 308 18.38 -12.51 -14.05
N ILE A 309 17.27 -12.13 -14.67
CA ILE A 309 16.54 -10.91 -14.31
C ILE A 309 15.59 -11.22 -13.16
N THR A 310 15.57 -10.34 -12.17
CA THR A 310 14.72 -10.46 -10.99
C THR A 310 13.58 -9.46 -10.99
N ASP A 311 13.83 -8.23 -11.42
CA ASP A 311 12.81 -7.18 -11.48
C ASP A 311 13.08 -6.16 -12.59
N VAL A 312 12.05 -5.40 -12.98
CA VAL A 312 12.13 -4.31 -13.95
C VAL A 312 11.20 -3.15 -13.58
N THR A 313 11.72 -1.93 -13.63
CA THR A 313 10.95 -0.71 -13.36
C THR A 313 11.42 0.44 -14.25
N GLY A 314 10.59 1.48 -14.39
CA GLY A 314 10.86 2.65 -15.21
C GLY A 314 11.07 3.89 -14.34
N PHE A 315 12.25 4.50 -14.41
CA PHE A 315 12.57 5.77 -13.75
C PHE A 315 13.81 6.44 -14.39
N ASP A 316 14.00 7.74 -14.18
CA ASP A 316 15.20 8.47 -14.64
C ASP A 316 16.42 8.08 -13.79
N PHE A 317 17.24 7.15 -14.29
CA PHE A 317 18.33 6.57 -13.50
C PHE A 317 19.53 7.51 -13.42
N ASP A 318 19.83 8.24 -14.50
CA ASP A 318 21.05 9.05 -14.67
C ASP A 318 20.81 10.58 -14.61
N SER A 319 19.68 10.98 -14.01
CA SER A 319 19.31 12.37 -13.73
C SER A 319 19.27 13.27 -14.97
N ASN A 320 18.95 12.71 -16.14
CA ASN A 320 18.99 13.43 -17.41
C ASN A 320 17.61 13.90 -17.89
N SER A 321 16.56 13.67 -17.08
CA SER A 321 15.14 13.93 -17.36
C SER A 321 14.54 13.07 -18.47
N ASN A 322 15.16 11.93 -18.80
CA ASN A 322 14.65 10.92 -19.69
C ASN A 322 14.68 9.57 -18.99
N GLU A 323 13.50 9.00 -18.76
CA GLU A 323 13.32 7.74 -18.07
C GLU A 323 14.07 6.57 -18.73
N ASP A 324 14.66 5.72 -17.90
CA ASP A 324 15.29 4.47 -18.26
C ASP A 324 14.41 3.30 -17.85
N ILE A 325 14.47 2.22 -18.64
CA ILE A 325 14.04 0.91 -18.18
C ILE A 325 15.20 0.29 -17.41
N VAL A 326 15.00 0.06 -16.12
CA VAL A 326 16.02 -0.42 -15.19
C VAL A 326 15.72 -1.86 -14.81
N PHE A 327 16.63 -2.76 -15.18
CA PHE A 327 16.56 -4.17 -14.80
C PHE A 327 17.45 -4.44 -13.59
N SER A 328 16.92 -5.07 -12.54
CA SER A 328 17.76 -5.79 -11.58
C SER A 328 18.03 -7.20 -12.09
N ALA A 329 19.29 -7.62 -11.94
CA ALA A 329 19.71 -8.93 -12.37
C ALA A 329 20.89 -9.43 -11.54
N TYR A 330 21.19 -10.72 -11.67
CA TYR A 330 22.40 -11.31 -11.11
C TYR A 330 23.06 -12.26 -12.11
N ASP A 331 24.39 -12.40 -11.99
CA ASP A 331 25.17 -13.32 -12.82
C ASP A 331 25.22 -14.74 -12.23
N SER A 332 25.87 -15.68 -12.91
CA SER A 332 26.00 -17.07 -12.44
C SER A 332 26.76 -17.24 -11.11
N GLU A 333 27.48 -16.22 -10.65
CA GLU A 333 28.17 -16.20 -9.36
C GLU A 333 27.31 -15.57 -8.25
N GLY A 334 26.12 -15.07 -8.58
CA GLY A 334 25.20 -14.39 -7.66
C GLY A 334 25.53 -12.91 -7.46
N ASN A 335 26.41 -12.31 -8.27
CA ASN A 335 26.70 -10.89 -8.16
C ASN A 335 25.56 -10.08 -8.79
N GLY A 336 24.96 -9.18 -8.01
CA GLY A 336 23.92 -8.27 -8.47
C GLY A 336 24.43 -7.22 -9.46
N LYS A 337 23.54 -6.80 -10.35
CA LYS A 337 23.76 -5.79 -11.39
C LYS A 337 22.49 -4.99 -11.62
N PHE A 338 22.67 -3.72 -12.00
CA PHE A 338 21.65 -2.98 -12.74
C PHE A 338 22.03 -2.91 -14.21
N VAL A 339 21.04 -3.06 -15.08
CA VAL A 339 21.17 -2.77 -16.51
C VAL A 339 20.13 -1.72 -16.85
N THR A 340 20.55 -0.59 -17.40
CA THR A 340 19.66 0.54 -17.70
C THR A 340 19.59 0.74 -19.21
N VAL A 341 18.37 0.90 -19.72
CA VAL A 341 18.10 1.12 -21.14
C VAL A 341 17.29 2.40 -21.29
N PRO A 342 17.88 3.48 -21.85
CA PRO A 342 17.16 4.74 -22.00
C PRO A 342 15.94 4.57 -22.90
N LYS A 343 14.83 5.21 -22.54
CA LYS A 343 13.69 5.34 -23.47
C LYS A 343 14.05 6.25 -24.64
N SER A 344 13.45 5.99 -25.81
CA SER A 344 13.59 6.81 -27.01
C SER A 344 12.31 6.86 -27.82
N GLY A 345 11.56 7.95 -27.69
CA GLY A 345 10.19 8.01 -28.21
C GLY A 345 9.33 6.93 -27.56
N ASP A 346 8.61 6.15 -28.36
CA ASP A 346 7.70 5.10 -27.90
C ASP A 346 8.39 3.72 -27.80
N GLY A 347 9.70 3.69 -27.48
CA GLY A 347 10.47 2.46 -27.45
C GLY A 347 11.77 2.59 -26.65
N THR A 348 12.67 1.62 -26.84
CA THR A 348 13.92 1.49 -26.09
C THR A 348 15.14 1.85 -26.93
N ASN A 349 16.20 2.36 -26.29
CA ASN A 349 17.48 2.65 -26.94
C ASN A 349 18.59 1.71 -26.44
N TRP A 350 18.53 0.45 -26.86
CA TRP A 350 19.55 -0.56 -26.54
C TRP A 350 20.97 -0.22 -27.02
N ALA A 351 21.15 0.76 -27.92
CA ALA A 351 22.48 1.22 -28.33
C ALA A 351 23.19 2.03 -27.23
N GLU A 352 22.45 2.54 -26.25
CA GLU A 352 22.93 3.35 -25.12
C GLU A 352 22.77 2.62 -23.78
N VAL A 353 22.57 1.29 -23.81
CA VAL A 353 22.48 0.46 -22.61
C VAL A 353 23.73 0.60 -21.74
N LEU A 354 23.53 0.75 -20.44
CA LEU A 354 24.59 0.77 -19.43
C LEU A 354 24.43 -0.40 -18.45
N THR A 355 25.53 -0.82 -17.86
CA THR A 355 25.55 -1.88 -16.84
C THR A 355 26.36 -1.42 -15.65
N TYR A 356 25.78 -1.60 -14.48
CA TYR A 356 26.34 -1.19 -13.20
C TYR A 356 26.63 -2.45 -12.38
N ASP A 357 27.89 -2.55 -11.93
CA ASP A 357 28.39 -3.63 -11.08
C ASP A 357 28.42 -3.21 -9.61
N ASN A 358 28.67 -4.17 -8.72
CA ASN A 358 28.69 -3.99 -7.26
C ASN A 358 27.32 -3.57 -6.70
N ILE A 359 26.26 -3.93 -7.41
CA ILE A 359 24.90 -3.81 -6.91
C ILE A 359 24.65 -5.04 -6.02
N PRO A 360 24.03 -4.89 -4.84
CA PRO A 360 23.54 -6.05 -4.10
C PRO A 360 22.60 -6.89 -4.97
N LEU A 361 22.41 -8.18 -4.64
CA LEU A 361 21.38 -8.97 -5.32
C LEU A 361 20.03 -8.39 -4.92
N ILE A 362 19.31 -7.81 -5.88
CA ILE A 362 18.00 -7.21 -5.69
C ILE A 362 16.93 -8.16 -6.22
N LYS A 363 15.88 -8.37 -5.43
CA LYS A 363 14.69 -9.14 -5.77
C LYS A 363 13.51 -8.25 -6.15
N ALA A 364 13.43 -7.06 -5.54
CA ALA A 364 12.34 -6.12 -5.75
C ALA A 364 12.81 -4.68 -5.66
N ILE A 365 12.20 -3.83 -6.48
CA ILE A 365 12.46 -2.40 -6.60
C ILE A 365 11.13 -1.66 -6.56
N GLU A 366 11.00 -0.67 -5.69
CA GLU A 366 9.80 0.16 -5.59
C GLU A 366 10.17 1.64 -5.62
N ASN A 367 9.39 2.43 -6.35
CA ASN A 367 9.46 3.88 -6.25
C ASN A 367 8.81 4.31 -4.93
N ILE A 368 9.49 5.13 -4.15
CA ILE A 368 8.98 5.66 -2.89
C ILE A 368 9.12 7.19 -2.85
N VAL A 369 8.66 7.81 -1.77
CA VAL A 369 8.95 9.23 -1.45
C VAL A 369 9.60 9.23 -0.08
N TYR A 370 10.93 9.33 -0.03
CA TYR A 370 11.68 9.23 1.21
C TYR A 370 11.77 10.56 1.93
N ASP A 371 12.22 11.63 1.27
CA ASP A 371 12.50 12.92 1.95
C ASP A 371 11.54 14.07 1.57
N GLN A 372 10.46 13.71 0.86
CA GLN A 372 9.41 14.63 0.37
C GLN A 372 9.92 15.70 -0.61
N ASP A 373 11.03 15.47 -1.28
CA ASP A 373 11.46 16.31 -2.39
C ASP A 373 10.87 15.86 -3.75
N THR A 374 11.46 16.33 -4.85
CA THR A 374 11.02 15.97 -6.22
C THR A 374 11.98 15.02 -6.93
N ASP A 375 13.09 14.71 -6.29
CA ASP A 375 14.08 13.78 -6.78
C ASP A 375 13.52 12.35 -6.60
N ILE A 376 14.08 11.40 -7.35
CA ILE A 376 13.55 10.05 -7.36
C ILE A 376 14.16 9.29 -6.19
N ASP A 377 13.29 8.63 -5.42
CA ASP A 377 13.68 7.68 -4.38
C ASP A 377 13.29 6.27 -4.78
N ILE A 378 14.25 5.36 -4.67
CA ILE A 378 14.03 3.95 -4.97
C ILE A 378 14.35 3.13 -3.74
N PHE A 379 13.35 2.41 -3.24
CA PHE A 379 13.57 1.36 -2.26
C PHE A 379 13.94 0.06 -2.99
N VAL A 380 15.00 -0.59 -2.53
CA VAL A 380 15.43 -1.89 -3.04
C VAL A 380 15.49 -2.90 -1.91
N MET A 381 15.01 -4.10 -2.23
CA MET A 381 15.09 -5.26 -1.39
C MET A 381 15.82 -6.38 -2.12
N GLY A 382 16.65 -7.12 -1.39
CA GLY A 382 17.02 -8.47 -1.83
C GLY A 382 17.80 -9.23 -0.79
N ASP A 383 18.38 -10.36 -1.18
CA ASP A 383 19.19 -11.20 -0.31
C ASP A 383 20.07 -12.15 -1.15
N SER A 384 20.89 -12.99 -0.52
CA SER A 384 21.82 -13.87 -1.25
C SER A 384 21.19 -15.11 -1.90
N ASN A 385 19.88 -15.32 -1.76
CA ASN A 385 19.15 -16.47 -2.30
C ASN A 385 18.27 -16.05 -3.48
N PRO A 386 18.71 -16.30 -4.72
CA PRO A 386 17.88 -16.00 -5.88
C PRO A 386 16.60 -16.86 -5.89
N THR A 387 15.46 -16.19 -5.68
CA THR A 387 14.12 -16.46 -6.24
C THR A 387 13.40 -17.78 -5.92
N ASN A 388 13.85 -18.62 -4.99
CA ASN A 388 13.06 -19.81 -4.60
C ASN A 388 12.16 -19.62 -3.37
N GLY A 389 12.18 -18.40 -2.81
CA GLY A 389 11.24 -17.90 -1.81
C GLY A 389 11.11 -18.69 -0.50
N ILE A 390 12.09 -19.55 -0.18
CA ILE A 390 12.00 -20.45 0.99
C ILE A 390 13.33 -20.52 1.74
N ASP A 391 14.46 -20.33 1.06
CA ASP A 391 15.75 -20.53 1.69
C ASP A 391 16.15 -19.31 2.53
N LEU A 392 16.49 -19.54 3.81
CA LEU A 392 17.04 -18.51 4.70
C LEU A 392 18.32 -17.93 4.12
N SER A 393 18.38 -16.60 4.01
CA SER A 393 19.57 -15.92 3.52
C SER A 393 20.48 -15.49 4.68
N PRO A 394 21.82 -15.70 4.60
CA PRO A 394 22.77 -15.13 5.54
C PRO A 394 22.89 -13.59 5.46
N THR A 395 22.33 -12.94 4.43
CA THR A 395 22.41 -11.50 4.22
C THR A 395 21.16 -10.96 3.53
N SER A 396 20.43 -10.05 4.16
CA SER A 396 19.37 -9.27 3.51
C SER A 396 19.84 -7.85 3.20
N THR A 397 19.41 -7.33 2.06
CA THR A 397 19.57 -5.95 1.62
C THR A 397 18.23 -5.25 1.74
N LEU A 398 18.20 -4.16 2.50
CA LEU A 398 17.12 -3.18 2.54
C LEU A 398 17.78 -1.81 2.41
N LYS A 399 17.53 -1.12 1.31
CA LYS A 399 18.25 0.11 0.99
C LYS A 399 17.34 1.07 0.25
N VAL A 400 17.51 2.36 0.55
CA VAL A 400 16.97 3.44 -0.28
C VAL A 400 18.12 4.06 -1.06
N TYR A 401 17.89 4.24 -2.34
CA TYR A 401 18.72 5.03 -3.23
C TYR A 401 18.00 6.33 -3.57
N GLU A 402 18.73 7.42 -3.59
CA GLU A 402 18.20 8.77 -3.85
C GLU A 402 19.03 9.42 -4.96
N THR A 403 18.36 10.17 -5.82
CA THR A 403 18.98 10.75 -7.00
C THR A 403 20.04 11.78 -6.64
N GLY A 404 21.27 11.54 -7.10
CA GLY A 404 22.36 12.50 -7.03
C GLY A 404 22.49 13.39 -8.27
N GLU A 405 23.65 14.05 -8.39
CA GLU A 405 23.99 14.88 -9.54
C GLU A 405 24.19 14.04 -10.82
N VAL A 406 24.53 12.76 -10.69
CA VAL A 406 24.89 11.88 -11.83
C VAL A 406 23.94 10.70 -12.00
N ASN A 407 23.47 10.09 -10.91
CA ASN A 407 22.52 8.98 -10.94
C ASN A 407 21.98 8.66 -9.54
N ILE A 408 21.02 7.74 -9.50
CA ILE A 408 20.37 7.22 -8.28
C ILE A 408 21.34 6.55 -7.28
N LEU A 409 22.53 6.07 -7.70
CA LEU A 409 23.43 5.31 -6.81
C LEU A 409 24.37 6.18 -5.97
N GLU A 410 24.29 7.50 -6.06
CA GLU A 410 25.21 8.41 -5.36
C GLU A 410 24.88 8.57 -3.88
N ASN A 411 23.58 8.57 -3.54
CA ASN A 411 23.08 8.65 -2.18
C ASN A 411 22.43 7.32 -1.81
N GLU A 412 22.82 6.75 -0.68
CA GLU A 412 22.27 5.50 -0.20
C GLU A 412 22.02 5.52 1.32
N LEU A 413 20.92 4.90 1.72
CA LEU A 413 20.54 4.67 3.11
C LEU A 413 20.30 3.17 3.32
N ASP A 414 21.10 2.53 4.16
CA ASP A 414 20.83 1.17 4.61
C ASP A 414 19.80 1.16 5.74
N ILE A 415 18.79 0.29 5.62
CA ILE A 415 17.79 0.07 6.66
C ILE A 415 18.16 -1.21 7.43
N THR A 416 18.40 -1.06 8.74
CA THR A 416 18.84 -2.17 9.59
C THR A 416 17.71 -2.74 10.43
N PHE A 417 17.68 -4.06 10.61
CA PHE A 417 16.74 -4.75 11.51
C PHE A 417 17.40 -5.97 12.18
N ILE A 418 16.85 -6.45 13.31
CA ILE A 418 17.52 -7.46 14.15
C ILE A 418 17.78 -8.78 13.40
N ASN A 419 16.84 -9.22 12.56
CA ASN A 419 16.91 -10.50 11.84
C ASN A 419 17.49 -10.39 10.43
N GLN A 420 18.14 -9.27 10.09
CA GLN A 420 18.61 -8.96 8.74
C GLN A 420 19.52 -10.03 8.11
N ALA A 421 20.33 -10.72 8.92
CA ALA A 421 21.23 -11.76 8.43
C ALA A 421 20.62 -13.18 8.41
N THR A 422 19.35 -13.33 8.78
CA THR A 422 18.71 -14.64 8.95
C THR A 422 17.28 -14.72 8.43
N ALA A 423 16.74 -13.61 7.94
CA ALA A 423 15.40 -13.56 7.37
C ALA A 423 15.41 -13.96 5.89
N ALA A 424 14.37 -14.66 5.47
CA ALA A 424 14.01 -14.81 4.07
C ALA A 424 12.89 -13.80 3.81
N LEU A 425 13.24 -12.70 3.13
CA LEU A 425 12.25 -11.71 2.74
C LEU A 425 11.49 -12.22 1.53
N ASN A 426 10.17 -12.10 1.60
CA ASN A 426 9.33 -12.19 0.43
C ASN A 426 9.64 -10.98 -0.47
N ASP A 427 9.62 -11.17 -1.79
CA ASP A 427 9.90 -10.12 -2.77
C ASP A 427 8.75 -9.11 -2.94
N HIS A 428 7.61 -9.31 -2.29
CA HIS A 428 6.50 -8.37 -2.34
C HIS A 428 6.56 -7.32 -1.23
N ILE A 429 6.46 -6.09 -1.70
CA ILE A 429 6.51 -4.89 -0.88
C ILE A 429 5.10 -4.30 -0.83
N VAL A 430 4.72 -3.82 0.34
CA VAL A 430 3.48 -3.07 0.54
C VAL A 430 3.85 -1.69 1.01
N LEU A 431 3.68 -0.71 0.12
CA LEU A 431 3.74 0.70 0.48
C LEU A 431 2.40 1.10 1.09
N ALA A 432 2.45 1.66 2.29
CA ALA A 432 1.30 2.15 3.02
C ALA A 432 1.66 3.47 3.72
N ASP A 433 0.64 4.10 4.29
CA ASP A 433 0.76 5.15 5.29
C ASP A 433 -0.11 4.65 6.44
N PHE A 434 0.44 3.67 7.19
CA PHE A 434 -0.38 2.92 8.15
C PHE A 434 -0.61 3.76 9.41
N ASP A 435 0.29 4.69 9.70
CA ASP A 435 0.18 5.58 10.85
C ASP A 435 -0.66 6.85 10.59
N GLN A 436 -1.01 7.08 9.32
CA GLN A 436 -1.88 8.16 8.85
C GLN A 436 -1.33 9.55 9.15
N ASP A 437 -0.02 9.70 9.18
CA ASP A 437 0.63 10.99 9.35
C ASP A 437 0.75 11.77 8.02
N PHE A 438 0.39 11.12 6.90
CA PHE A 438 0.42 11.65 5.53
C PHE A 438 1.83 11.96 5.02
N ASP A 439 2.87 11.39 5.61
CA ASP A 439 4.25 11.49 5.12
C ASP A 439 4.54 10.47 4.01
N GLY A 440 3.75 9.39 3.96
CA GLY A 440 3.83 8.29 3.01
C GLY A 440 5.17 7.55 3.01
N GLY A 441 5.19 6.34 2.47
CA GLY A 441 6.44 5.60 2.32
C GLY A 441 6.77 4.69 3.50
N ASP A 442 5.80 4.40 4.39
CA ASP A 442 5.90 3.21 5.23
C ASP A 442 5.94 1.96 4.36
N ILE A 443 6.69 0.97 4.83
CA ILE A 443 6.95 -0.25 4.08
C ILE A 443 6.60 -1.45 4.95
N LEU A 444 5.74 -2.33 4.45
CA LEU A 444 5.46 -3.62 5.05
C LEU A 444 5.95 -4.74 4.16
N LEU A 445 6.66 -5.68 4.76
CA LEU A 445 7.33 -6.77 4.07
C LEU A 445 7.00 -8.09 4.74
N SER A 446 6.57 -9.06 3.96
CA SER A 446 6.34 -10.40 4.49
C SER A 446 7.64 -11.18 4.57
N TYR A 447 7.77 -12.03 5.58
CA TYR A 447 8.73 -13.11 5.52
C TYR A 447 8.11 -14.29 4.79
N GLU A 448 8.93 -15.05 4.09
CA GLU A 448 8.56 -16.39 3.64
C GLU A 448 9.26 -17.39 4.53
N ASP A 449 8.56 -18.46 4.89
CA ASP A 449 9.07 -19.58 5.70
C ASP A 449 10.23 -19.19 6.63
N TYR A 450 9.91 -18.56 7.75
CA TYR A 450 10.88 -17.86 8.57
C TYR A 450 11.97 -18.72 9.23
N GLY A 451 11.94 -20.05 9.05
CA GLY A 451 12.98 -20.97 9.53
C GLY A 451 13.31 -20.82 11.01
N ASP A 452 14.50 -20.30 11.33
CA ASP A 452 14.96 -20.05 12.72
C ASP A 452 14.44 -18.72 13.30
N ASN A 453 13.97 -17.80 12.45
CA ASN A 453 13.19 -16.62 12.87
C ASN A 453 11.74 -17.06 13.13
N THR A 454 11.01 -16.37 14.00
CA THR A 454 9.58 -16.63 14.27
C THR A 454 8.68 -15.47 13.91
N ALA A 455 9.25 -14.35 13.44
CA ALA A 455 8.49 -13.23 12.93
C ALA A 455 7.87 -13.54 11.56
N SER A 456 6.65 -13.04 11.33
CA SER A 456 5.85 -13.25 10.12
C SER A 456 6.00 -12.12 9.09
N PHE A 457 6.29 -10.90 9.55
CA PHE A 457 6.47 -9.73 8.69
C PHE A 457 7.33 -8.66 9.39
N LEU A 458 7.89 -7.76 8.58
CA LEU A 458 8.67 -6.59 8.96
C LEU A 458 7.83 -5.34 8.67
N ILE A 459 7.80 -4.43 9.64
CA ILE A 459 7.24 -3.09 9.52
C ILE A 459 8.41 -2.12 9.48
N ILE A 460 8.42 -1.24 8.50
CA ILE A 460 9.40 -0.17 8.37
C ILE A 460 8.63 1.14 8.37
N GLU A 461 8.65 1.81 9.52
CA GLU A 461 7.99 3.09 9.74
C GLU A 461 8.93 4.21 9.28
N LYS A 462 8.42 5.11 8.44
CA LYS A 462 9.12 6.35 8.13
C LYS A 462 8.94 7.30 9.31
N GLN A 463 10.02 7.98 9.68
CA GLN A 463 10.01 8.88 10.83
C GLN A 463 10.55 10.24 10.44
N GLU A 464 9.69 11.25 10.56
CA GLU A 464 10.06 12.66 10.45
C GLU A 464 10.57 13.19 11.81
N THR A 465 11.71 13.88 11.79
CA THR A 465 12.22 14.63 12.95
C THR A 465 12.57 16.05 12.53
N THR A 466 11.91 17.05 13.13
CA THR A 466 12.25 18.47 12.98
C THR A 466 13.02 18.97 14.20
N ASP A 467 14.17 19.59 13.99
CA ASP A 467 14.97 20.18 15.07
C ASP A 467 14.55 21.61 15.44
N ASP A 468 15.19 22.18 16.48
CA ASP A 468 14.94 23.54 16.96
C ASP A 468 15.26 24.64 15.91
N GLU A 469 15.98 24.30 14.83
CA GLU A 469 16.32 25.20 13.72
C GLU A 469 15.34 25.05 12.53
N GLU A 470 14.23 24.34 12.71
CA GLU A 470 13.23 24.01 11.68
C GLU A 470 13.81 23.18 10.52
N VAL A 471 14.87 22.40 10.78
CA VAL A 471 15.41 21.43 9.82
C VAL A 471 14.73 20.09 10.04
N THR A 472 14.01 19.62 9.03
CA THR A 472 13.42 18.28 8.99
C THR A 472 14.42 17.26 8.44
N THR A 473 14.52 16.12 9.12
CA THR A 473 15.27 14.94 8.66
C THR A 473 14.36 13.72 8.72
N TYR A 474 14.57 12.79 7.79
CA TYR A 474 13.82 11.53 7.72
C TYR A 474 14.72 10.36 8.11
N SER A 475 14.11 9.29 8.59
CA SER A 475 14.76 8.02 8.87
C SER A 475 13.75 6.88 8.82
N TYR A 476 14.24 5.65 8.74
CA TYR A 476 13.39 4.45 8.83
C TYR A 476 13.64 3.68 10.11
N LEU A 477 12.57 3.32 10.80
CA LEU A 477 12.58 2.40 11.93
C LEU A 477 11.99 1.05 11.50
N ALA A 478 12.85 0.05 11.34
CA ALA A 478 12.43 -1.31 10.99
C ALA A 478 12.26 -2.18 12.24
N GLN A 479 11.04 -2.69 12.45
CA GLN A 479 10.69 -3.60 13.53
C GLN A 479 9.79 -4.74 13.04
N ASN A 480 10.01 -5.95 13.52
CA ASN A 480 9.15 -7.07 13.18
C ASN A 480 7.98 -7.23 14.19
N ASN A 481 6.98 -8.00 13.79
CA ASN A 481 5.78 -8.23 14.61
C ASN A 481 6.08 -8.80 16.01
N GLN A 482 7.16 -9.55 16.18
CA GLN A 482 7.54 -10.14 17.48
C GLN A 482 8.20 -9.12 18.40
N GLU A 483 9.02 -8.21 17.87
CA GLU A 483 9.64 -7.12 18.61
C GLU A 483 8.60 -6.15 19.15
N LEU A 484 7.58 -5.87 18.34
CA LEU A 484 6.42 -5.06 18.73
C LEU A 484 5.47 -5.81 19.68
N GLY A 485 5.60 -7.13 19.80
CA GLY A 485 4.74 -7.94 20.65
C GLY A 485 3.28 -7.99 20.16
N LEU A 486 3.08 -7.96 18.84
CA LEU A 486 1.76 -7.96 18.23
C LEU A 486 0.98 -9.22 18.63
N LEU A 487 -0.28 -9.03 18.98
CA LEU A 487 -1.18 -10.11 19.38
C LEU A 487 -1.81 -10.77 18.15
N ASN A 488 -2.22 -12.04 18.31
CA ASN A 488 -2.97 -12.79 17.30
C ASN A 488 -2.24 -13.01 15.95
N VAL A 489 -0.92 -12.87 15.92
CA VAL A 489 -0.07 -13.26 14.78
C VAL A 489 0.39 -14.73 14.95
N PRO A 490 0.30 -15.59 13.92
CA PRO A 490 0.50 -17.05 14.06
C PRO A 490 1.95 -17.56 14.03
N ASP A 491 2.22 -18.60 14.83
CA ASP A 491 3.54 -19.23 15.01
C ASP A 491 3.84 -20.42 14.05
N GLN A 492 3.04 -20.68 13.01
CA GLN A 492 3.24 -21.79 12.06
C GLN A 492 3.17 -21.34 10.60
N HIS A 493 3.74 -20.18 10.31
CA HIS A 493 3.45 -19.42 9.10
C HIS A 493 4.31 -19.86 7.90
N ALA A 494 3.73 -19.65 6.72
CA ALA A 494 4.36 -19.84 5.43
C ALA A 494 4.67 -18.48 4.78
N PHE A 495 3.68 -17.60 4.77
CA PHE A 495 3.75 -16.24 4.23
C PHE A 495 2.56 -15.44 4.76
N THR A 496 2.67 -14.11 4.71
CA THR A 496 1.60 -13.16 5.05
C THR A 496 1.26 -12.38 3.80
N ILE A 497 -0.01 -12.10 3.59
CA ILE A 497 -0.47 -11.13 2.59
C ILE A 497 -1.10 -9.99 3.38
N LEU A 498 -0.51 -8.81 3.31
CA LEU A 498 -1.04 -7.62 3.96
C LEU A 498 -1.95 -6.89 2.97
N VAL A 499 -3.05 -6.30 3.42
CA VAL A 499 -4.02 -5.58 2.58
C VAL A 499 -4.96 -4.77 3.46
N ASP A 500 -5.56 -3.69 2.98
CA ASP A 500 -6.82 -3.19 3.54
C ASP A 500 -7.96 -3.69 2.65
N TYR A 501 -8.65 -4.76 3.04
CA TYR A 501 -9.68 -5.38 2.19
C TYR A 501 -11.08 -4.83 2.46
N ASN A 502 -11.25 -3.99 3.48
CA ASN A 502 -12.57 -3.51 3.91
C ASN A 502 -12.69 -1.97 3.85
N SER A 503 -11.61 -1.29 3.46
CA SER A 503 -11.47 0.16 3.32
C SER A 503 -11.70 0.94 4.63
N ASP A 504 -11.27 0.39 5.77
CA ASP A 504 -11.30 1.05 7.07
C ASP A 504 -9.98 1.74 7.45
N PHE A 505 -8.98 1.72 6.54
CA PHE A 505 -7.62 2.24 6.70
C PHE A 505 -6.76 1.49 7.71
N ASP A 506 -7.19 0.32 8.18
CA ASP A 506 -6.32 -0.61 8.90
C ASP A 506 -5.75 -1.64 7.92
N ILE A 507 -4.45 -1.94 8.04
CA ILE A 507 -3.86 -3.01 7.24
C ILE A 507 -4.22 -4.35 7.88
N ASP A 508 -5.17 -5.03 7.26
CA ASP A 508 -5.55 -6.42 7.51
C ASP A 508 -4.49 -7.42 7.01
N ALA A 509 -4.70 -8.70 7.33
CA ALA A 509 -3.80 -9.77 6.90
C ALA A 509 -4.53 -11.05 6.48
N ILE A 510 -3.98 -11.71 5.47
CA ILE A 510 -4.22 -13.13 5.20
C ILE A 510 -2.96 -13.89 5.64
N PHE A 511 -3.12 -14.77 6.61
CA PHE A 511 -2.03 -15.63 7.07
C PHE A 511 -2.10 -17.01 6.41
N GLY A 512 -1.07 -17.36 5.64
CA GLY A 512 -0.84 -18.73 5.18
C GLY A 512 -0.13 -19.54 6.28
N ILE A 513 -0.80 -20.56 6.81
CA ILE A 513 -0.33 -21.34 7.97
C ILE A 513 -0.15 -22.81 7.59
N LYS A 514 1.05 -23.34 7.81
CA LYS A 514 1.37 -24.75 7.59
C LYS A 514 0.78 -25.60 8.71
N GLY A 515 -0.09 -26.54 8.38
CA GLY A 515 -0.62 -27.50 9.33
C GLY A 515 0.26 -28.74 9.49
N GLU A 516 -0.16 -29.61 10.41
CA GLU A 516 0.51 -30.87 10.66
C GLU A 516 0.25 -31.91 9.55
N LEU A 517 1.20 -32.83 9.37
CA LEU A 517 1.05 -33.94 8.42
C LEU A 517 -0.09 -34.87 8.86
N ASN A 518 -1.10 -35.00 8.01
CA ASN A 518 -2.13 -36.01 8.19
C ASN A 518 -1.56 -37.40 7.87
N THR A 519 -1.43 -38.24 8.89
CA THR A 519 -0.82 -39.58 8.75
C THR A 519 -1.65 -40.58 7.93
N GLU A 520 -2.93 -40.31 7.68
CA GLU A 520 -3.79 -41.17 6.86
C GLU A 520 -3.68 -40.86 5.36
N THR A 521 -3.63 -39.57 5.01
CA THR A 521 -3.54 -39.10 3.61
C THR A 521 -2.10 -38.87 3.15
N ASN A 522 -1.16 -38.72 4.09
CA ASN A 522 0.21 -38.28 3.86
C ASN A 522 0.31 -36.88 3.20
N LEU A 523 -0.68 -36.03 3.49
CA LEU A 523 -0.76 -34.64 3.05
C LEU A 523 -0.66 -33.69 4.24
N LYS A 524 -0.08 -32.51 4.01
CA LYS A 524 -0.08 -31.37 4.92
C LYS A 524 -1.05 -30.31 4.38
N PRO A 525 -1.90 -29.71 5.21
CA PRO A 525 -2.69 -28.56 4.79
C PRO A 525 -1.86 -27.27 4.89
N LEU A 526 -2.03 -26.39 3.92
CA LEU A 526 -1.72 -24.97 3.98
C LEU A 526 -3.05 -24.24 4.13
N ASN A 527 -3.28 -23.67 5.30
CA ASN A 527 -4.54 -23.04 5.68
C ASN A 527 -4.41 -21.52 5.59
N PHE A 528 -5.36 -20.88 4.92
CA PHE A 528 -5.46 -19.44 4.81
C PHE A 528 -6.48 -18.93 5.82
N TYR A 529 -6.09 -17.90 6.58
CA TYR A 529 -6.96 -17.24 7.53
C TYR A 529 -6.95 -15.74 7.25
N ILE A 530 -8.11 -15.17 6.99
CA ILE A 530 -8.34 -13.75 6.91
C ILE A 530 -8.50 -13.24 8.34
N GLN A 531 -7.70 -12.26 8.73
CA GLN A 531 -7.77 -11.62 10.04
C GLN A 531 -7.90 -10.11 9.86
N THR A 532 -9.00 -9.56 10.35
CA THR A 532 -9.25 -8.12 10.36
C THR A 532 -8.35 -7.45 11.39
N ASN A 533 -7.83 -6.28 11.05
CA ASN A 533 -7.18 -5.37 11.97
C ASN A 533 -8.21 -4.38 12.52
N GLN A 534 -8.28 -4.25 13.84
CA GLN A 534 -9.30 -3.46 14.55
C GLN A 534 -8.68 -2.20 15.21
N SER A 535 -7.59 -1.71 14.64
CA SER A 535 -6.82 -0.62 15.22
C SER A 535 -7.54 0.72 15.19
N ASN A 536 -8.52 0.95 14.30
CA ASN A 536 -9.23 2.22 14.16
C ASN A 536 -10.70 2.26 14.63
#